data_AF-A0A9D9SL54-F1
#
_entry.id   AF-A0A9D9SL54-F1
#
_cell.length_a   1.000
_cell.length_b   1.000
_cell.length_c   1.000
_cell.angle_alpha   90.00
_cell.angle_beta   90.00
_cell.angle_gamma   90.00
#
_symmetry.space_group_name_H-M   'P 1'
#
loop_
_entity.id
_entity.type
_entity.pdbx_description
1 polymer ?
#
loop_
_entity_poly.entity_id
_entity_poly.type
_entity_poly.pdbx_seq_one_letter_code
_entity_poly.pdbx_strand_id
1 'polypeptide(L)' 'MNVIRFSDLCANGQAAGQRVFIRADLNVPQADDGSITEDTRVRASVPCIQMALAAGAAVMV' A
#
# COMPACT_ATOMS: atom_id res chain seq x y z
N MET A 1 9.19 17.49 10.84
CA MET A 1 7.96 17.30 10.03
C MET A 1 6.89 16.71 10.94
N ASN A 2 5.72 17.33 11.07
CA ASN A 2 4.59 16.75 11.81
C ASN A 2 3.65 16.10 10.80
N VAL A 3 3.65 14.77 10.73
CA VAL A 3 2.81 13.99 9.81
C VAL A 3 2.07 12.91 10.59
N ILE A 4 0.80 12.70 10.23
CA ILE A 4 0.03 11.58 10.75
C ILE A 4 0.55 10.31 10.07
N ARG A 5 0.94 9.31 10.86
CA ARG A 5 1.38 8.02 10.31
C ARG A 5 0.18 7.10 10.14
N PHE A 6 0.13 6.44 8.99
CA PHE A 6 -0.95 5.50 8.71
C PHE A 6 -0.97 4.30 9.68
N SER A 7 0.19 3.86 10.17
CA SER A 7 0.31 2.84 11.22
C SER A 7 -0.45 3.21 12.49
N ASP A 8 -0.41 4.48 12.88
CA ASP A 8 -1.03 4.97 14.10
C ASP A 8 -2.56 4.99 13.93
N LEU A 9 -3.05 5.38 12.75
CA LEU A 9 -4.47 5.31 12.41
C LEU A 9 -5.00 3.87 12.42
N CYS A 10 -4.21 2.92 11.91
CA CYS A 10 -4.56 1.50 11.93
C CYS A 10 -4.60 0.95 13.35
N ALA A 11 -3.58 1.25 14.17
CA ALA A 11 -3.50 0.82 15.56
C ALA A 11 -4.65 1.39 16.41
N ASN A 12 -5.13 2.59 16.09
CA ASN A 12 -6.26 3.23 16.77
C ASN A 12 -7.63 2.84 16.19
N GLY A 13 -7.69 1.88 15.25
CA GLY A 13 -8.94 1.40 14.65
C GLY A 13 -9.62 2.39 13.70
N GLN A 14 -8.96 3.49 13.36
CA GLN A 14 -9.53 4.58 12.55
C GLN A 14 -9.61 4.24 11.05
N ALA A 15 -8.91 3.20 10.60
CA ALA A 15 -8.93 2.75 9.22
C ALA A 15 -10.10 1.79 8.90
N ALA A 16 -10.75 1.21 9.92
CA ALA A 16 -11.81 0.23 9.74
C ALA A 16 -13.04 0.83 9.04
N GLY A 17 -13.52 0.16 7.98
CA GLY A 17 -14.65 0.63 7.18
C GLY A 17 -14.33 1.81 6.25
N GLN A 18 -13.12 2.37 6.32
CA GLN A 18 -12.74 3.53 5.52
C GLN A 18 -12.21 3.12 4.15
N ARG A 19 -12.43 4.00 3.16
CA ARG A 19 -11.81 3.91 1.85
C ARG A 19 -10.44 4.58 1.90
N VAL A 20 -9.37 3.80 1.71
CA VAL A 20 -7.99 4.27 1.81
C VAL A 20 -7.36 4.30 0.41
N PHE A 21 -6.83 5.46 0.02
CA PHE A 21 -6.06 5.64 -1.20
C PHE A 21 -4.56 5.63 -0.86
N ILE A 22 -3.82 4.65 -1.39
CA ILE A 22 -2.40 4.46 -1.15
C ILE A 22 -1.64 4.84 -2.42
N ARG A 23 -0.96 6.00 -2.40
CA ARG A 23 -0.03 6.34 -3.47
C ARG A 23 1.23 5.46 -3.34
N ALA A 24 1.34 4.42 -4.16
CA ALA A 24 2.50 3.53 -4.19
C ALA A 24 3.45 3.83 -5.37
N ASP A 25 4.71 3.43 -5.23
CA ASP A 25 5.66 3.37 -6.32
C ASP A 25 5.59 1.98 -6.98
N LEU A 26 4.83 1.90 -8.06
CA LEU A 26 4.68 0.68 -8.86
C LEU A 26 5.43 0.75 -10.20
N ASN A 27 6.37 1.70 -10.33
CA ASN A 27 7.17 1.87 -11.53
C ASN A 27 8.29 0.81 -11.58
N VAL A 28 7.98 -0.36 -12.14
CA VAL A 28 8.90 -1.50 -12.24
C VAL A 28 9.39 -1.75 -13.67
N PRO A 29 10.61 -2.29 -13.83
CA PRO A 29 11.08 -2.76 -15.13
C PRO A 29 10.19 -3.87 -15.71
N GLN A 30 9.98 -3.81 -17.02
CA GLN A 30 9.21 -4.80 -17.78
C GLN A 30 10.04 -5.33 -18.96
N ALA A 31 9.80 -6.58 -19.36
CA ALA A 31 10.28 -7.12 -20.62
C ALA A 31 9.41 -6.62 -21.78
N ASP A 32 9.84 -6.91 -23.02
CA ASP A 32 9.14 -6.49 -24.23
C ASP A 32 7.71 -7.06 -24.34
N ASP A 33 7.44 -8.19 -23.68
CA ASP A 33 6.11 -8.81 -23.59
C ASP A 33 5.22 -8.23 -22.47
N GLY A 34 5.72 -7.23 -21.74
CA GLY A 34 5.02 -6.58 -20.63
C GLY A 34 5.11 -7.32 -19.30
N SER A 35 5.84 -8.44 -19.22
CA SER A 35 6.07 -9.13 -17.94
C SER A 35 7.02 -8.35 -17.03
N ILE A 36 6.76 -8.38 -15.71
CA ILE A 36 7.64 -7.75 -14.72
C ILE A 36 8.93 -8.58 -14.61
N THR A 37 10.08 -7.93 -14.79
CA THR A 37 11.40 -8.58 -14.67
C THR A 37 12.05 -8.39 -13.31
N GLU A 38 11.62 -7.37 -12.57
CA GLU A 38 12.08 -7.05 -11.22
C GLU A 38 10.92 -6.45 -10.42
N ASP A 39 10.60 -7.01 -9.26
CA ASP A 39 9.37 -6.73 -8.51
C ASP A 39 9.61 -6.09 -7.13
N THR A 40 10.84 -5.66 -6.81
CA THR A 40 11.20 -5.15 -5.48
C THR A 40 10.31 -4.00 -5.04
N ARG A 41 9.93 -3.08 -5.95
CA ARG A 41 9.05 -1.94 -5.63
C ARG A 41 7.60 -2.37 -5.32
N VAL A 42 7.10 -3.37 -6.04
CA VAL A 42 5.80 -3.97 -5.76
C VAL A 42 5.85 -4.63 -4.37
N ARG A 43 6.82 -5.52 -4.13
CA ARG A 43 6.99 -6.20 -2.84
C ARG A 43 7.21 -5.23 -1.67
N ALA A 44 7.90 -4.11 -1.88
CA ALA A 44 8.07 -3.07 -0.87
C ALA A 44 6.76 -2.35 -0.50
N SER A 45 5.79 -2.29 -1.43
CA SER A 45 4.48 -1.65 -1.19
C SER A 45 3.47 -2.58 -0.50
N VAL A 46 3.64 -3.90 -0.63
CA VAL A 46 2.73 -4.94 -0.10
C VAL A 46 2.46 -4.81 1.41
N PRO A 47 3.46 -4.55 2.30
CA PRO A 47 3.20 -4.47 3.74
C PRO A 47 2.18 -3.38 4.13
N CYS A 48 2.20 -2.23 3.44
CA CYS A 48 1.23 -1.15 3.69
C CYS A 48 -0.20 -1.56 3.27
N ILE A 49 -0.31 -2.21 2.12
CA ILE A 49 -1.59 -2.74 1.60
C ILE A 49 -2.16 -3.79 2.56
N GLN A 50 -1.33 -4.73 3.01
CA GLN A 50 -1.72 -5.76 3.98
C GLN A 50 -2.16 -5.15 5.32
N MET A 51 -1.44 -4.13 5.82
CA MET A 51 -1.81 -3.41 7.04
C MET A 51 -3.19 -2.76 6.91
N ALA A 52 -3.47 -2.10 5.78
CA ALA A 52 -4.77 -1.46 5.54
C ALA A 52 -5.90 -2.49 5.49
N LEU A 53 -5.70 -3.60 4.77
CA LEU A 53 -6.69 -4.69 4.69
C LEU A 53 -6.94 -5.34 6.06
N ALA A 54 -5.87 -5.62 6.82
CA ALA A 54 -5.97 -6.18 8.16
C ALA A 54 -6.67 -5.24 9.15
N ALA A 55 -6.54 -3.93 8.95
CA ALA A 55 -7.27 -2.92 9.72
C ALA A 55 -8.74 -2.74 9.27
N GLY A 56 -9.21 -3.53 8.31
CA GLY A 56 -10.60 -3.50 7.83
C GLY A 56 -10.91 -2.35 6.86
N ALA A 57 -9.90 -1.77 6.23
CA ALA A 57 -10.09 -0.73 5.23
C ALA A 57 -10.44 -1.31 3.83
N ALA A 58 -11.14 -0.52 3.02
CA ALA A 58 -11.29 -0.76 1.59
C ALA A 58 -10.17 -0.03 0.83
N VAL A 59 -9.27 -0.77 0.21
CA VAL A 59 -7.99 -0.25 -0.31
C VAL A 59 -8.04 0.05 -1.81
N MET A 60 -7.45 1.18 -2.22
CA MET A 60 -7.17 1.56 -3.61
C MET A 60 -5.69 1.96 -3.70
N VAL A 61 -4.99 1.49 -4.73
CA VAL A 61 -3.54 1.71 -4.95
C VAL A 61 -3.31 2.34 -6.30
#